data_AF-A0A958QAS5-F1
#
_entry.id   AF-A0A958QAS5-F1
#
_cell.length_a   1.000
_cell.length_b   1.000
_cell.length_c   1.000
_cell.angle_alpha   90.00
_cell.angle_beta   90.00
_cell.angle_gamma   90.00
#
_symmetry.space_group_name_H-M   'P 1'
#
loop_
_entity.id
_entity.type
_entity.pdbx_description
1 polymer ?
#
loop_
_entity_poly.entity_id
_entity_poly.type
_entity_poly.pdbx_seq_one_letter_code
_entity_poly.pdbx_strand_id
1 'polypeptide(L)'
;LIQSRFVYSTILQGVVFLVHPLTGIYGVLIHFCFCLGRGARVFGLHVGIWLLLVSPMVFWMFSREVGLSEAIDPVWFDLVRLRAPDHVAISNWSFWDSFYTGLTLSLTMALGNKISSVRHFIRWAVVGISLAMLIGYLGSELLPSSAVIRAQFFRATTLLGPLSALVYALFLEKQLQESSRLKIIGSFVIGLTLFGYSPYLHAWFYGLTAFASFGLLVVFVSQSQRLHFSPASLLVTFLIALSAGAFWLRGDFSYRSTADADWRAVQKWAAETTDQAAVFIVPPASTGFRIESERASFGSWFDGTILFFDSATGREWMHRMKLLGWRRENGLPYFFDEYLSESTQIQKLLEDQSLQSLQNVYLVFDRDSREGFFGEALIRFGRYRVYQLKGSL
;
A
#
# COMPACT_ATOMS: atom_id res chain seq x y z
N LEU A 1 33.29 -14.85 4.08
CA LEU A 1 32.82 -13.46 4.31
C LEU A 1 31.54 -13.10 3.56
N ILE A 2 31.39 -13.40 2.27
CA ILE A 2 30.12 -13.13 1.55
C ILE A 2 28.98 -14.08 2.01
N GLN A 3 29.28 -15.35 2.29
CA GLN A 3 28.30 -16.33 2.80
C GLN A 3 27.73 -15.98 4.19
N SER A 4 28.55 -15.45 5.11
CA SER A 4 28.07 -15.08 6.44
C SER A 4 27.06 -13.93 6.39
N ARG A 5 27.14 -13.04 5.38
CA ARG A 5 26.17 -11.94 5.20
C ARG A 5 24.79 -12.43 4.74
N PHE A 6 24.70 -13.56 4.03
CA PHE A 6 23.42 -14.07 3.55
C PHE A 6 22.59 -14.72 4.65
N VAL A 7 23.23 -15.36 5.64
CA VAL A 7 22.51 -15.93 6.78
C VAL A 7 21.79 -14.83 7.55
N TYR A 8 22.47 -13.70 7.81
CA TYR A 8 21.83 -12.52 8.41
C TYR A 8 20.67 -11.99 7.55
N SER A 9 20.82 -11.95 6.22
CA SER A 9 19.72 -11.58 5.32
C SER A 9 18.52 -12.52 5.49
N THR A 10 18.73 -13.83 5.55
CA THR A 10 17.65 -14.81 5.78
C THR A 10 16.99 -14.64 7.14
N ILE A 11 17.78 -14.42 8.19
CA ILE A 11 17.26 -14.17 9.53
C ILE A 11 16.39 -12.90 9.52
N LEU A 12 16.90 -11.82 8.94
CA LEU A 12 16.16 -10.56 8.82
C LEU A 12 14.87 -10.75 8.02
N GLN A 13 14.91 -11.46 6.90
CA GLN A 13 13.70 -11.77 6.11
C GLN A 13 12.72 -12.65 6.88
N GLY A 14 13.19 -13.59 7.70
CA GLY A 14 12.35 -14.36 8.62
C GLY A 14 11.64 -13.46 9.63
N VAL A 15 12.37 -12.54 10.27
CA VAL A 15 11.81 -11.56 11.21
C VAL A 15 10.81 -10.62 10.53
N VAL A 16 11.16 -10.08 9.35
CA VAL A 16 10.26 -9.21 8.57
C VAL A 16 8.99 -9.97 8.19
N PHE A 17 9.09 -11.25 7.83
CA PHE A 17 7.92 -12.08 7.54
C PHE A 17 7.04 -12.29 8.77
N LEU A 18 7.62 -12.52 9.95
CA LEU A 18 6.86 -12.64 11.21
C LEU A 18 6.13 -11.34 11.60
N VAL A 19 6.74 -10.17 11.34
CA VAL A 19 6.16 -8.86 11.68
C VAL A 19 5.15 -8.40 10.63
N HIS A 20 5.45 -8.60 9.34
CA HIS A 20 4.63 -8.11 8.23
C HIS A 20 4.64 -9.12 7.06
N PRO A 21 3.88 -10.24 7.16
CA PRO A 21 3.93 -11.36 6.21
C PRO A 21 3.75 -10.94 4.75
N LEU A 22 2.79 -10.02 4.52
CA LEU A 22 2.48 -9.48 3.20
C LEU A 22 3.67 -8.82 2.50
N THR A 23 4.58 -8.18 3.24
CA THR A 23 5.75 -7.51 2.63
C THR A 23 6.96 -8.43 2.65
N GLY A 24 7.10 -9.22 3.74
CA GLY A 24 8.18 -10.18 3.89
C GLY A 24 8.20 -11.23 2.79
N ILE A 25 7.03 -11.71 2.32
CA ILE A 25 6.98 -12.77 1.31
C ILE A 25 7.67 -12.39 -0.01
N TYR A 26 7.58 -11.13 -0.44
CA TYR A 26 8.25 -10.67 -1.67
C TYR A 26 9.77 -10.58 -1.48
N GLY A 27 10.22 -10.10 -0.32
CA GLY A 27 11.64 -10.06 0.04
C GLY A 27 12.26 -11.45 0.11
N VAL A 28 11.52 -12.41 0.67
CA VAL A 28 11.88 -13.83 0.72
C VAL A 28 11.99 -14.41 -0.68
N LEU A 29 11.01 -14.20 -1.56
CA LEU A 29 11.07 -14.68 -2.95
C LEU A 29 12.30 -14.15 -3.70
N ILE A 30 12.58 -12.86 -3.60
CA ILE A 30 13.78 -12.25 -4.20
C ILE A 30 15.06 -12.88 -3.65
N HIS A 31 15.15 -13.01 -2.32
CA HIS A 31 16.30 -13.60 -1.64
C HIS A 31 16.50 -15.07 -2.05
N PHE A 32 15.41 -15.82 -2.20
CA PHE A 32 15.40 -17.21 -2.62
C PHE A 32 15.82 -17.41 -4.07
N CYS A 33 15.32 -16.59 -5.00
CA CYS A 33 15.80 -16.56 -6.38
C CYS A 33 17.31 -16.27 -6.43
N PHE A 34 17.79 -15.33 -5.61
CA PHE A 34 19.21 -15.04 -5.51
C PHE A 34 20.02 -16.23 -4.97
N CYS A 35 19.54 -16.92 -3.92
CA CYS A 35 20.20 -18.10 -3.38
C CYS A 35 20.21 -19.26 -4.38
N LEU A 36 19.13 -19.46 -5.13
CA LEU A 36 19.04 -20.45 -6.19
C LEU A 36 20.10 -20.21 -7.27
N GLY A 37 20.30 -18.94 -7.64
CA GLY A 37 21.37 -18.53 -8.56
C GLY A 37 22.79 -18.81 -8.09
N ARG A 38 22.98 -19.14 -6.82
CA ARG A 38 24.27 -19.55 -6.22
C ARG A 38 24.40 -21.08 -6.07
N GLY A 39 23.34 -21.83 -6.37
CA GLY A 39 23.31 -23.29 -6.35
C GLY A 39 22.31 -23.87 -5.35
N ALA A 40 21.79 -25.06 -5.65
CA ALA A 40 20.74 -25.73 -4.89
C ALA A 40 21.08 -25.95 -3.41
N ARG A 41 22.35 -26.22 -3.08
CA ARG A 41 22.79 -26.38 -1.68
C ARG A 41 22.64 -25.11 -0.86
N VAL A 42 22.99 -23.96 -1.46
CA VAL A 42 22.86 -22.64 -0.80
C VAL A 42 21.38 -22.32 -0.62
N PHE A 43 20.59 -22.50 -1.69
CA PHE A 43 19.14 -22.35 -1.63
C PHE A 43 18.49 -23.20 -0.53
N GLY A 44 18.77 -24.51 -0.49
CA GLY A 44 18.21 -25.43 0.50
C GLY A 44 18.56 -25.04 1.95
N LEU A 45 19.80 -24.59 2.20
CA LEU A 45 20.20 -24.08 3.52
C LEU A 45 19.37 -22.85 3.92
N HIS A 46 19.22 -21.87 3.04
CA HIS A 46 18.48 -20.64 3.34
C HIS A 46 16.98 -20.89 3.50
N VAL A 47 16.40 -21.79 2.70
CA VAL A 47 15.02 -22.25 2.90
C VAL A 47 14.87 -22.92 4.26
N GLY A 48 15.78 -23.81 4.64
CA GLY A 48 15.75 -24.48 5.95
C GLY A 48 15.82 -23.51 7.13
N ILE A 49 16.75 -22.54 7.08
CA ILE A 49 16.87 -21.49 8.11
C ILE A 49 15.59 -20.66 8.17
N TRP A 50 15.08 -20.22 7.01
CA TRP A 50 13.86 -19.41 6.97
C TRP A 50 12.66 -20.18 7.52
N LEU A 51 12.44 -21.43 7.09
CA LEU A 51 11.38 -22.30 7.58
C LEU A 51 11.47 -22.51 9.08
N LEU A 52 12.66 -22.72 9.64
CA LEU A 52 12.86 -22.83 11.08
C LEU A 52 12.37 -21.56 11.79
N LEU A 53 12.72 -20.38 11.28
CA LEU A 53 12.32 -19.10 11.87
C LEU A 53 10.81 -18.84 11.77
N VAL A 54 10.18 -19.17 10.63
CA VAL A 54 8.75 -18.93 10.43
C VAL A 54 7.87 -20.08 10.94
N SER A 55 8.47 -21.20 11.36
CA SER A 55 7.76 -22.39 11.79
C SER A 55 6.71 -22.15 12.88
N PRO A 56 6.89 -21.26 13.89
CA PRO A 56 5.83 -21.01 14.88
C PRO A 56 4.59 -20.38 14.27
N MET A 57 4.77 -19.43 13.35
CA MET A 57 3.67 -18.78 12.65
C MET A 57 2.99 -19.74 11.67
N VAL A 58 3.77 -20.51 10.92
CA VAL A 58 3.26 -21.53 10.01
C VAL A 58 2.46 -22.58 10.79
N PHE A 59 2.99 -23.08 11.90
CA PHE A 59 2.29 -23.99 12.80
C PHE A 59 0.98 -23.39 13.31
N TRP A 60 1.01 -22.13 13.77
CA TRP A 60 -0.18 -21.42 14.21
C TRP A 60 -1.25 -21.30 13.10
N MET A 61 -0.84 -20.94 11.86
CA MET A 61 -1.75 -20.86 10.72
C MET A 61 -2.41 -22.20 10.39
N PHE A 62 -1.63 -23.29 10.35
CA PHE A 62 -2.16 -24.63 10.09
C PHE A 62 -3.03 -25.15 11.24
N SER A 63 -2.76 -24.75 12.49
CA SER A 63 -3.54 -25.17 13.65
C SER A 63 -4.93 -24.53 13.75
N ARG A 64 -5.18 -23.45 13.01
CA ARG A 64 -6.40 -22.62 13.13
C ARG A 64 -7.42 -22.85 11.99
N GLU A 65 -7.25 -23.88 11.17
CA GLU A 65 -8.05 -24.11 9.95
C GLU A 65 -8.15 -22.86 9.05
N VAL A 66 -7.16 -21.96 9.10
CA VAL A 66 -7.20 -20.71 8.31
C VAL A 66 -6.83 -21.03 6.86
N GLY A 67 -7.82 -21.44 6.08
CA GLY A 67 -8.05 -21.00 4.71
C GLY A 67 -7.03 -21.35 3.62
N LEU A 68 -6.04 -22.22 3.85
CA LEU A 68 -5.13 -22.65 2.78
C LEU A 68 -5.82 -23.53 1.72
N SER A 69 -6.96 -24.13 2.06
CA SER A 69 -7.72 -25.07 1.22
C SER A 69 -9.19 -24.66 1.02
N GLU A 70 -9.59 -23.46 1.43
CA GLU A 70 -10.95 -23.00 1.16
C GLU A 70 -11.13 -22.84 -0.35
N ALA A 71 -12.10 -23.58 -0.91
CA ALA A 71 -12.59 -23.31 -2.24
C ALA A 71 -12.92 -21.82 -2.35
N ILE A 72 -12.51 -21.19 -3.44
CA ILE A 72 -12.80 -19.78 -3.63
C ILE A 72 -14.31 -19.60 -3.69
N ASP A 73 -14.84 -18.87 -2.72
CA ASP A 73 -16.16 -18.28 -2.81
C ASP A 73 -16.13 -17.24 -3.95
N PRO A 74 -16.90 -17.44 -5.04
CA PRO A 74 -16.94 -16.51 -6.16
C PRO A 74 -17.35 -15.10 -5.73
N VAL A 75 -18.26 -14.99 -4.75
CA VAL A 75 -18.71 -13.70 -4.21
C VAL A 75 -17.54 -13.00 -3.53
N TRP A 76 -16.82 -13.70 -2.65
CA TRP A 76 -15.62 -13.15 -2.02
C TRP A 76 -14.60 -12.65 -3.04
N PHE A 77 -14.31 -13.43 -4.09
CA PHE A 77 -13.33 -13.03 -5.10
C PHE A 77 -13.75 -11.75 -5.85
N ASP A 78 -15.03 -11.61 -6.19
CA ASP A 78 -15.56 -10.40 -6.80
C ASP A 78 -15.41 -9.17 -5.88
N LEU A 79 -15.65 -9.36 -4.57
CA LEU A 79 -15.45 -8.29 -3.58
C LEU A 79 -13.98 -7.90 -3.44
N VAL A 80 -13.06 -8.87 -3.47
CA VAL A 80 -11.62 -8.63 -3.45
C VAL A 80 -11.19 -7.82 -4.67
N ARG A 81 -11.65 -8.22 -5.87
CA ARG A 81 -11.38 -7.50 -7.13
C ARG A 81 -11.94 -6.08 -7.12
N LEU A 82 -13.13 -5.91 -6.56
CA LEU A 82 -13.74 -4.59 -6.44
C LEU A 82 -12.95 -3.67 -5.50
N ARG A 83 -12.51 -4.18 -4.36
CA ARG A 83 -11.86 -3.37 -3.32
C ARG A 83 -10.45 -2.92 -3.68
N ALA A 84 -9.69 -3.78 -4.35
CA ALA A 84 -8.28 -3.53 -4.66
C ALA A 84 -7.89 -4.20 -5.99
N PRO A 85 -8.45 -3.72 -7.11
CA PRO A 85 -8.31 -4.35 -8.42
C PRO A 85 -6.85 -4.57 -8.82
N ASP A 86 -5.99 -3.58 -8.58
CA ASP A 86 -4.59 -3.57 -9.02
C ASP A 86 -3.69 -4.50 -8.21
N HIS A 87 -4.14 -4.97 -7.04
CA HIS A 87 -3.36 -5.88 -6.20
C HIS A 87 -3.70 -7.35 -6.45
N VAL A 88 -4.78 -7.61 -7.18
CA VAL A 88 -5.40 -8.94 -7.26
C VAL A 88 -5.24 -9.55 -8.63
N ALA A 89 -5.41 -8.79 -9.70
CA ALA A 89 -5.35 -9.29 -11.07
C ALA A 89 -4.64 -8.30 -11.99
N ILE A 90 -3.72 -8.79 -12.83
CA ILE A 90 -3.03 -7.96 -13.81
C ILE A 90 -3.98 -7.53 -14.92
N SER A 91 -5.06 -8.29 -15.17
CA SER A 91 -6.12 -7.91 -16.11
C SER A 91 -6.83 -6.60 -15.75
N ASN A 92 -6.77 -6.19 -14.47
CA ASN A 92 -7.39 -4.94 -14.02
C ASN A 92 -6.45 -3.74 -14.19
N TRP A 93 -5.16 -3.98 -14.47
CA TRP A 93 -4.21 -2.90 -14.67
C TRP A 93 -4.55 -2.15 -15.95
N SER A 94 -4.35 -0.83 -15.94
CA SER A 94 -4.40 -0.10 -17.18
C SER A 94 -3.28 -0.57 -18.12
N PHE A 95 -3.47 -0.36 -19.42
CA PHE A 95 -2.41 -0.59 -20.41
C PHE A 95 -1.10 0.08 -19.96
N TRP A 96 -1.21 1.30 -19.42
CA TRP A 96 -0.06 2.07 -18.98
C TRP A 96 0.63 1.43 -17.77
N ASP A 97 -0.10 1.03 -16.73
CA ASP A 97 0.51 0.40 -15.55
C ASP A 97 1.33 -0.85 -15.92
N SER A 98 0.79 -1.66 -16.83
CA SER A 98 1.49 -2.82 -17.40
C SER A 98 2.71 -2.41 -18.21
N PHE A 99 2.57 -1.43 -19.11
CA PHE A 99 3.65 -0.93 -19.95
C PHE A 99 4.80 -0.35 -19.12
N TYR A 100 4.52 0.51 -18.14
CA TYR A 100 5.53 1.13 -17.29
C TYR A 100 6.19 0.14 -16.35
N THR A 101 5.45 -0.84 -15.82
CA THR A 101 6.05 -1.93 -15.03
C THR A 101 7.04 -2.73 -15.89
N GLY A 102 6.64 -3.12 -17.10
CA GLY A 102 7.51 -3.84 -18.04
C GLY A 102 8.73 -3.03 -18.48
N LEU A 103 8.54 -1.74 -18.78
CA LEU A 103 9.61 -0.81 -19.13
C LEU A 103 10.61 -0.65 -17.97
N THR A 104 10.11 -0.45 -16.76
CA THR A 104 10.94 -0.25 -15.56
C THR A 104 11.74 -1.50 -15.21
N LEU A 105 11.13 -2.70 -15.31
CA LEU A 105 11.85 -3.98 -15.16
C LEU A 105 12.96 -4.11 -16.21
N SER A 106 12.65 -3.81 -17.47
CA SER A 106 13.58 -3.92 -18.60
C SER A 106 14.76 -2.96 -18.46
N LEU A 107 14.49 -1.69 -18.13
CA LEU A 107 15.52 -0.68 -17.92
C LEU A 107 16.38 -1.00 -16.70
N THR A 108 15.77 -1.43 -15.58
CA THR A 108 16.51 -1.85 -14.38
C THR A 108 17.45 -3.01 -14.69
N MET A 109 16.99 -4.02 -15.44
CA MET A 109 17.83 -5.12 -15.90
C MET A 109 18.96 -4.62 -16.83
N ALA A 110 18.63 -3.79 -17.81
CA ALA A 110 19.59 -3.28 -18.80
C ALA A 110 20.70 -2.43 -18.16
N LEU A 111 20.33 -1.50 -17.27
CA LEU A 111 21.28 -0.67 -16.53
C LEU A 111 22.07 -1.50 -15.52
N GLY A 112 21.40 -2.39 -14.79
CA GLY A 112 22.04 -3.29 -13.83
C GLY A 112 23.08 -4.20 -14.44
N ASN A 113 22.85 -4.65 -15.68
CA ASN A 113 23.83 -5.40 -16.45
C ASN A 113 25.12 -4.61 -16.72
N LYS A 114 25.09 -3.27 -16.73
CA LYS A 114 26.29 -2.43 -16.93
C LYS A 114 27.13 -2.25 -15.65
N ILE A 115 26.63 -2.66 -14.49
CA ILE A 115 27.29 -2.48 -13.18
C ILE A 115 27.75 -3.84 -12.64
N SER A 116 29.04 -4.15 -12.80
CA SER A 116 29.62 -5.46 -12.49
C SER A 116 29.43 -5.90 -11.03
N SER A 117 29.53 -4.96 -10.08
CA SER A 117 29.46 -5.24 -8.64
C SER A 117 28.10 -5.77 -8.17
N VAL A 118 27.01 -5.36 -8.82
CA VAL A 118 25.63 -5.68 -8.42
C VAL A 118 24.82 -6.43 -9.48
N ARG A 119 25.38 -6.63 -10.69
CA ARG A 119 24.72 -7.32 -11.81
C ARG A 119 24.02 -8.61 -11.41
N HIS A 120 24.70 -9.48 -10.65
CA HIS A 120 24.13 -10.76 -10.25
C HIS A 120 22.93 -10.59 -9.30
N PHE A 121 23.01 -9.66 -8.35
CA PHE A 121 21.90 -9.33 -7.46
C PHE A 121 20.69 -8.81 -8.23
N ILE A 122 20.90 -7.83 -9.13
CA ILE A 122 19.81 -7.20 -9.90
C ILE A 122 19.10 -8.23 -10.77
N ARG A 123 19.84 -9.12 -11.44
CA ARG A 123 19.25 -10.20 -12.25
C ARG A 123 18.28 -11.04 -11.43
N TRP A 124 18.70 -11.51 -10.27
CA TRP A 124 17.86 -12.38 -9.44
C TRP A 124 16.74 -11.64 -8.72
N ALA A 125 16.94 -10.35 -8.40
CA ALA A 125 15.87 -9.51 -7.89
C ALA A 125 14.76 -9.30 -8.93
N VAL A 126 15.12 -9.01 -10.19
CA VAL A 126 14.16 -8.92 -11.29
C VAL A 126 13.47 -10.25 -11.51
N VAL A 127 14.21 -11.38 -11.52
CA VAL A 127 13.60 -12.72 -11.62
C VAL A 127 12.64 -12.99 -10.46
N GLY A 128 12.97 -12.62 -9.23
CA GLY A 128 12.09 -12.77 -8.06
C GLY A 128 10.80 -11.95 -8.18
N ILE A 129 10.89 -10.69 -8.63
CA ILE A 129 9.71 -9.84 -8.86
C ILE A 129 8.85 -10.41 -9.99
N SER A 130 9.45 -10.80 -11.11
CA SER A 130 8.75 -11.43 -12.24
C SER A 130 8.09 -12.75 -11.83
N LEU A 131 8.75 -13.56 -11.01
CA LEU A 131 8.19 -14.80 -10.49
C LEU A 131 7.00 -14.53 -9.57
N ALA A 132 7.09 -13.53 -8.68
CA ALA A 132 5.94 -13.12 -7.86
C ALA A 132 4.76 -12.70 -8.75
N MET A 133 4.98 -11.86 -9.76
CA MET A 133 3.93 -11.47 -10.71
C MET A 133 3.34 -12.68 -11.45
N LEU A 134 4.17 -13.64 -11.86
CA LEU A 134 3.72 -14.86 -12.52
C LEU A 134 2.87 -15.73 -11.57
N ILE A 135 3.29 -15.92 -10.33
CA ILE A 135 2.51 -16.63 -9.31
C ILE A 135 1.18 -15.91 -9.08
N GLY A 136 1.20 -14.58 -8.98
CA GLY A 136 0.00 -13.74 -8.87
C GLY A 136 -0.95 -13.97 -10.04
N TYR A 137 -0.46 -13.89 -11.28
CA TYR A 137 -1.25 -14.13 -12.48
C TYR A 137 -1.86 -15.53 -12.52
N LEU A 138 -1.03 -16.56 -12.31
CA LEU A 138 -1.48 -17.95 -12.28
C LEU A 138 -2.54 -18.17 -11.22
N GLY A 139 -2.32 -17.70 -10.00
CA GLY A 139 -3.23 -17.96 -8.87
C GLY A 139 -4.37 -16.96 -8.70
N SER A 140 -4.52 -15.96 -9.57
CA SER A 140 -5.68 -15.05 -9.56
C SER A 140 -6.54 -15.16 -10.80
N GLU A 141 -5.95 -15.46 -11.96
CA GLU A 141 -6.66 -15.43 -13.24
C GLU A 141 -6.79 -16.81 -13.89
N LEU A 142 -5.75 -17.66 -13.83
CA LEU A 142 -5.78 -18.97 -14.49
C LEU A 142 -6.27 -20.11 -13.59
N LEU A 143 -5.78 -20.15 -12.36
CA LEU A 143 -6.10 -21.14 -11.33
C LEU A 143 -6.33 -20.40 -10.00
N PRO A 144 -7.47 -19.69 -9.85
CA PRO A 144 -7.74 -18.88 -8.68
C PRO A 144 -7.46 -19.64 -7.37
N SER A 145 -6.60 -19.07 -6.53
CA SER A 145 -6.20 -19.59 -5.22
C SER A 145 -6.35 -18.50 -4.16
N SER A 146 -7.14 -18.77 -3.12
CA SER A 146 -7.36 -17.85 -2.00
C SER A 146 -6.03 -17.48 -1.32
N ALA A 147 -5.12 -18.44 -1.16
CA ALA A 147 -3.77 -18.22 -0.62
C ALA A 147 -2.96 -17.24 -1.47
N VAL A 148 -2.99 -17.38 -2.81
CA VAL A 148 -2.26 -16.48 -3.72
C VAL A 148 -2.86 -15.07 -3.69
N ILE A 149 -4.19 -14.96 -3.71
CA ILE A 149 -4.91 -13.68 -3.65
C ILE A 149 -4.61 -12.96 -2.32
N ARG A 150 -4.64 -13.70 -1.19
CA ARG A 150 -4.28 -13.18 0.14
C ARG A 150 -2.84 -12.72 0.22
N ALA A 151 -1.93 -13.41 -0.46
CA ALA A 151 -0.52 -13.05 -0.54
C ALA A 151 -0.24 -11.83 -1.43
N GLN A 152 -1.21 -11.37 -2.24
CA GLN A 152 -1.14 -10.14 -3.04
C GLN A 152 0.14 -9.98 -3.86
N PHE A 153 0.62 -11.04 -4.53
CA PHE A 153 1.95 -11.06 -5.18
C PHE A 153 2.22 -9.92 -6.17
N PHE A 154 1.18 -9.32 -6.75
CA PHE A 154 1.34 -8.12 -7.58
C PHE A 154 1.92 -6.92 -6.84
N ARG A 155 1.81 -6.84 -5.50
CA ARG A 155 2.47 -5.81 -4.69
C ARG A 155 4.00 -5.92 -4.70
N ALA A 156 4.58 -7.02 -5.18
CA ALA A 156 6.03 -7.11 -5.41
C ALA A 156 6.54 -6.00 -6.36
N THR A 157 5.69 -5.42 -7.22
CA THR A 157 6.07 -4.26 -8.06
C THR A 157 6.43 -3.02 -7.25
N THR A 158 5.96 -2.88 -6.01
CA THR A 158 6.36 -1.77 -5.14
C THR A 158 7.86 -1.79 -4.81
N LEU A 159 8.50 -2.97 -4.87
CA LEU A 159 9.95 -3.11 -4.70
C LEU A 159 10.75 -2.67 -5.93
N LEU A 160 10.08 -2.55 -7.08
CA LEU A 160 10.71 -2.14 -8.32
C LEU A 160 11.18 -0.68 -8.25
N GLY A 161 10.42 0.21 -7.59
CA GLY A 161 10.80 1.62 -7.43
C GLY A 161 12.15 1.78 -6.72
N PRO A 162 12.30 1.31 -5.46
CA PRO A 162 13.57 1.36 -4.74
C PRO A 162 14.72 0.64 -5.45
N LEU A 163 14.44 -0.53 -6.07
CA LEU A 163 15.46 -1.26 -6.85
C LEU A 163 15.94 -0.43 -8.05
N SER A 164 15.02 0.13 -8.83
CA SER A 164 15.31 0.96 -10.00
C SER A 164 16.11 2.20 -9.60
N ALA A 165 15.76 2.83 -8.47
CA ALA A 165 16.48 3.96 -7.91
C ALA A 165 17.93 3.63 -7.55
N LEU A 166 18.16 2.49 -6.89
CA LEU A 166 19.50 2.01 -6.57
C LEU A 166 20.32 1.75 -7.84
N VAL A 167 19.75 1.02 -8.80
CA VAL A 167 20.44 0.70 -10.06
C VAL A 167 20.77 1.96 -10.85
N TYR A 168 19.82 2.89 -10.92
CA TYR A 168 20.00 4.16 -11.60
C TYR A 168 21.10 5.01 -10.94
N ALA A 169 21.11 5.11 -9.61
CA ALA A 169 22.14 5.86 -8.87
C ALA A 169 23.55 5.31 -9.13
N LEU A 170 23.72 3.99 -9.07
CA LEU A 170 25.00 3.33 -9.38
C LEU A 170 25.41 3.49 -10.84
N PHE A 171 24.44 3.45 -11.76
CA PHE A 171 24.70 3.69 -13.18
C PHE A 171 25.15 5.14 -13.42
N LEU A 172 24.48 6.11 -12.79
CA LEU A 172 24.80 7.53 -12.90
C LEU A 172 26.19 7.82 -12.32
N GLU A 173 26.55 7.26 -11.16
CA GLU A 173 27.89 7.35 -10.59
C GLU A 173 28.95 6.91 -11.60
N LYS A 174 28.75 5.74 -12.21
CA LYS A 174 29.67 5.22 -13.23
C LYS A 174 29.77 6.16 -14.43
N GLN A 175 28.64 6.71 -14.92
CA GLN A 175 28.68 7.66 -16.03
C GLN A 175 29.39 8.96 -15.65
N LEU A 176 29.19 9.49 -14.45
CA LEU A 176 29.87 10.71 -13.98
C LEU A 176 31.40 10.55 -13.94
N GLN A 177 31.90 9.34 -13.67
CA GLN A 177 33.33 9.05 -13.65
C GLN A 177 33.93 8.85 -15.05
N GLU A 178 33.17 8.29 -15.99
CA GLU A 178 33.72 7.76 -17.25
C GLU A 178 33.36 8.58 -18.51
N SER A 179 32.46 9.57 -18.43
CA SER A 179 31.70 10.00 -19.61
C SER A 179 31.59 11.50 -19.91
N SER A 180 31.29 11.80 -21.18
CA SER A 180 30.99 13.14 -21.68
C SER A 180 29.62 13.66 -21.24
N ARG A 181 29.43 14.99 -21.24
CA ARG A 181 28.20 15.68 -20.81
C ARG A 181 26.91 15.12 -21.45
N LEU A 182 26.96 14.66 -22.70
CA LEU A 182 25.82 14.05 -23.40
C LEU A 182 25.31 12.76 -22.73
N LYS A 183 26.20 11.93 -22.19
CA LYS A 183 25.83 10.70 -21.47
C LYS A 183 25.22 11.00 -20.09
N ILE A 184 25.62 12.10 -19.47
CA ILE A 184 25.00 12.59 -18.23
C ILE A 184 23.56 13.03 -18.52
N ILE A 185 23.35 13.84 -19.57
CA ILE A 185 22.00 14.26 -19.99
C ILE A 185 21.14 13.05 -20.34
N GLY A 186 21.67 12.09 -21.12
CA GLY A 186 20.97 10.85 -21.43
C GLY A 186 20.60 10.03 -20.17
N SER A 187 21.46 10.04 -19.15
CA SER A 187 21.17 9.40 -17.87
C SER A 187 20.00 10.10 -17.16
N PHE A 188 19.97 11.44 -17.13
CA PHE A 188 18.84 12.19 -16.58
C PHE A 188 17.51 11.88 -17.29
N VAL A 189 17.50 11.75 -18.62
CA VAL A 189 16.29 11.35 -19.38
C VAL A 189 15.83 9.94 -19.00
N ILE A 190 16.77 9.01 -18.81
CA ILE A 190 16.45 7.64 -18.34
C ILE A 190 15.88 7.69 -16.92
N GLY A 191 16.45 8.51 -16.03
CA GLY A 191 15.91 8.75 -14.69
C GLY A 191 14.48 9.31 -14.76
N LEU A 192 14.25 10.32 -15.59
CA LEU A 192 12.92 10.87 -15.83
C LEU A 192 11.95 9.84 -16.39
N THR A 193 12.40 8.82 -17.12
CA THR A 193 11.52 7.76 -17.65
C THR A 193 11.20 6.70 -16.59
N LEU A 194 12.22 6.27 -15.81
CA LEU A 194 12.06 5.33 -14.68
C LEU A 194 11.17 5.88 -13.57
N PHE A 195 11.23 7.20 -13.37
CA PHE A 195 10.52 7.92 -12.32
C PHE A 195 9.62 9.00 -12.92
N GLY A 196 9.07 8.77 -14.13
CA GLY A 196 8.26 9.71 -14.92
C GLY A 196 6.76 9.44 -14.93
N TYR A 197 6.36 8.20 -14.65
CA TYR A 197 4.97 7.79 -14.66
C TYR A 197 4.55 7.01 -13.42
N SER A 198 3.60 7.56 -12.66
CA SER A 198 2.67 6.81 -11.82
C SER A 198 1.37 7.60 -11.75
N PRO A 199 0.22 6.90 -11.75
CA PRO A 199 -1.10 7.50 -11.63
C PRO A 199 -1.31 8.32 -10.34
N TYR A 200 -0.45 8.20 -9.33
CA TYR A 200 -0.56 8.94 -8.06
C TYR A 200 0.23 10.26 -8.06
N LEU A 201 -0.08 11.18 -8.98
CA LEU A 201 0.60 12.45 -9.29
C LEU A 201 1.06 13.33 -8.09
N HIS A 202 0.55 13.15 -6.88
CA HIS A 202 0.94 13.95 -5.71
C HIS A 202 2.21 13.46 -4.98
N ALA A 203 2.53 12.17 -5.03
CA ALA A 203 3.80 11.65 -4.47
C ALA A 203 5.03 12.01 -5.32
N TRP A 204 4.80 12.55 -6.52
CA TRP A 204 5.77 12.81 -7.58
C TRP A 204 6.62 14.03 -7.33
N PHE A 205 6.02 15.13 -6.88
CA PHE A 205 6.77 16.34 -6.59
C PHE A 205 7.84 16.06 -5.54
N TYR A 206 7.49 15.30 -4.49
CA TYR A 206 8.43 14.94 -3.44
C TYR A 206 9.49 13.93 -3.92
N GLY A 207 9.11 12.93 -4.73
CA GLY A 207 10.05 12.00 -5.32
C GLY A 207 11.04 12.68 -6.26
N LEU A 208 10.54 13.42 -7.25
CA LEU A 208 11.34 14.12 -8.25
C LEU A 208 12.25 15.19 -7.62
N THR A 209 11.74 15.96 -6.64
CA THR A 209 12.56 16.94 -5.91
C THR A 209 13.59 16.25 -5.02
N ALA A 210 13.26 15.16 -4.32
CA ALA A 210 14.23 14.39 -3.56
C ALA A 210 15.31 13.78 -4.46
N PHE A 211 14.94 13.30 -5.66
CA PHE A 211 15.87 12.75 -6.65
C PHE A 211 16.74 13.81 -7.31
N ALA A 212 16.19 14.97 -7.69
CA ALA A 212 16.97 16.11 -8.18
C ALA A 212 17.94 16.60 -7.09
N SER A 213 17.47 16.71 -5.84
CA SER A 213 18.29 17.09 -4.69
C SER A 213 19.40 16.07 -4.43
N PHE A 214 19.11 14.77 -4.54
CA PHE A 214 20.11 13.71 -4.40
C PHE A 214 21.12 13.72 -5.55
N GLY A 215 20.67 13.89 -6.80
CA GLY A 215 21.56 14.02 -7.96
C GLY A 215 22.50 15.24 -7.83
N LEU A 216 21.98 16.37 -7.38
CA LEU A 216 22.76 17.57 -7.09
C LEU A 216 23.75 17.34 -5.95
N LEU A 217 23.35 16.64 -4.88
CA LEU A 217 24.22 16.28 -3.77
C LEU A 217 25.38 15.37 -4.22
N VAL A 218 25.10 14.36 -5.06
CA VAL A 218 26.13 13.48 -5.63
C VAL A 218 27.09 14.25 -6.54
N VAL A 219 26.59 15.18 -7.35
CA VAL A 219 27.45 16.05 -8.18
C VAL A 219 28.31 16.97 -7.30
N PHE A 220 27.73 17.59 -6.28
CA PHE A 220 28.43 18.47 -5.36
C PHE A 220 29.53 17.74 -4.57
N VAL A 221 29.22 16.57 -4.01
CA VAL A 221 30.19 15.77 -3.25
C VAL A 221 31.27 15.18 -4.18
N SER A 222 30.91 14.73 -5.38
CA SER A 222 31.92 14.19 -6.33
C SER A 222 32.87 15.25 -6.88
N GLN A 223 32.51 16.54 -6.86
CA GLN A 223 33.40 17.66 -7.17
C GLN A 223 34.25 18.14 -5.98
N SER A 224 33.91 17.73 -4.75
CA SER A 224 34.65 18.12 -3.55
C SER A 224 35.84 17.18 -3.31
N GLN A 225 37.06 17.69 -3.46
CA GLN A 225 38.30 16.91 -3.22
C GLN A 225 38.51 16.49 -1.76
N ARG A 226 37.66 16.93 -0.82
CA ARG A 226 37.86 16.71 0.62
C ARG A 226 36.97 15.62 1.23
N LEU A 227 35.94 15.14 0.51
CA LEU A 227 34.95 14.23 1.07
C LEU A 227 34.83 12.95 0.23
N HIS A 228 35.45 11.87 0.70
CA HIS A 228 35.34 10.55 0.09
C HIS A 228 34.15 9.77 0.66
N PHE A 229 32.93 10.12 0.23
CA PHE A 229 31.77 9.28 0.47
C PHE A 229 31.41 8.48 -0.77
N SER A 230 31.09 7.20 -0.60
CA SER A 230 30.44 6.46 -1.68
C SER A 230 29.03 7.04 -1.90
N PRO A 231 28.52 7.09 -3.14
CA PRO A 231 27.15 7.54 -3.41
C PRO A 231 26.08 6.71 -2.71
N ALA A 232 26.36 5.43 -2.43
CA ALA A 232 25.49 4.60 -1.58
C ALA A 232 25.42 5.14 -0.14
N SER A 233 26.56 5.53 0.46
CA SER A 233 26.57 6.15 1.79
C SER A 233 25.89 7.51 1.79
N LEU A 234 26.01 8.29 0.71
CA LEU A 234 25.27 9.55 0.55
C LEU A 234 23.77 9.31 0.43
N LEU A 235 23.34 8.28 -0.31
CA LEU A 235 21.92 7.93 -0.43
C LEU A 235 21.35 7.53 0.91
N VAL A 236 22.04 6.66 1.64
CA VAL A 236 21.61 6.23 2.99
C VAL A 236 21.56 7.43 3.93
N THR A 237 22.59 8.29 3.94
CA THR A 237 22.62 9.50 4.78
C THR A 237 21.50 10.46 4.39
N PHE A 238 21.24 10.65 3.10
CA PHE A 238 20.15 11.48 2.60
C PHE A 238 18.79 10.91 2.99
N LEU A 239 18.58 9.60 2.85
CA LEU A 239 17.33 8.96 3.26
C LEU A 239 17.13 9.02 4.77
N ILE A 240 18.20 8.88 5.58
CA ILE A 240 18.15 9.07 7.03
C ILE A 240 17.83 10.52 7.37
N ALA A 241 18.51 11.48 6.75
CA ALA A 241 18.27 12.90 6.96
C ALA A 241 16.86 13.32 6.52
N LEU A 242 16.34 12.75 5.43
CA LEU A 242 14.98 12.98 4.95
C LEU A 242 13.95 12.32 5.87
N SER A 243 14.22 11.12 6.36
CA SER A 243 13.36 10.43 7.34
C SER A 243 13.36 11.16 8.69
N ALA A 244 14.52 11.62 9.15
CA ALA A 244 14.66 12.43 10.36
C ALA A 244 14.02 13.81 10.18
N GLY A 245 14.26 14.47 9.05
CA GLY A 245 13.65 15.75 8.70
C GLY A 245 12.14 15.65 8.62
N ALA A 246 11.61 14.64 7.91
CA ALA A 246 10.19 14.30 7.92
C ALA A 246 9.72 14.01 9.35
N PHE A 247 10.51 13.31 10.17
CA PHE A 247 10.16 13.02 11.55
C PHE A 247 10.04 14.30 12.40
N TRP A 248 10.99 15.23 12.28
CA TRP A 248 11.01 16.50 13.00
C TRP A 248 9.94 17.48 12.49
N LEU A 249 9.69 17.50 11.18
CA LEU A 249 8.67 18.31 10.54
C LEU A 249 7.25 17.74 10.72
N ARG A 250 7.09 16.46 11.10
CA ARG A 250 5.77 15.86 11.29
C ARG A 250 4.98 16.48 12.45
N GLY A 251 5.62 17.23 13.35
CA GLY A 251 5.00 17.73 14.57
C GLY A 251 4.44 16.58 15.43
N ASP A 252 3.31 16.83 16.12
CA ASP A 252 2.51 15.76 16.70
C ASP A 252 2.01 14.85 15.58
N PHE A 253 2.60 13.66 15.46
CA PHE A 253 2.19 12.64 14.49
C PHE A 253 0.71 12.37 14.68
N SER A 254 -0.07 12.93 13.78
CA SER A 254 -1.50 12.77 13.72
C SER A 254 -1.81 12.73 12.23
N TYR A 255 -2.87 12.03 11.87
CA TYR A 255 -3.34 12.00 10.49
C TYR A 255 -3.85 13.39 10.04
N ARG A 256 -3.67 14.42 10.89
CA ARG A 256 -4.13 15.79 10.76
C ARG A 256 -3.69 16.47 9.48
N SER A 257 -2.66 16.09 8.73
CA SER A 257 -2.21 16.94 7.60
C SER A 257 -2.91 16.69 6.25
N THR A 258 -3.64 15.59 6.07
CA THR A 258 -4.30 15.26 4.77
C THR A 258 -5.81 15.39 4.78
N ALA A 259 -6.44 15.28 5.96
CA ALA A 259 -7.86 15.51 6.13
C ALA A 259 -8.18 17.01 6.08
N ASP A 260 -9.32 17.38 5.51
CA ASP A 260 -9.85 18.74 5.58
C ASP A 260 -10.07 19.16 7.05
N ALA A 261 -9.92 20.47 7.35
CA ALA A 261 -10.00 20.98 8.71
C ALA A 261 -11.33 20.70 9.41
N ASP A 262 -12.43 20.76 8.65
CA ASP A 262 -13.76 20.51 9.18
C ASP A 262 -13.94 19.03 9.54
N TRP A 263 -13.38 18.12 8.72
CA TRP A 263 -13.44 16.68 8.98
C TRP A 263 -12.74 16.31 10.28
N ARG A 264 -11.59 16.95 10.55
CA ARG A 264 -10.86 16.78 11.80
C ARG A 264 -11.64 17.31 13.01
N ALA A 265 -12.36 18.43 12.83
CA ALA A 265 -13.19 18.98 13.89
C ALA A 265 -14.32 18.01 14.28
N VAL A 266 -14.94 17.34 13.30
CA VAL A 266 -15.93 16.28 13.56
C VAL A 266 -15.31 15.13 14.37
N GLN A 267 -14.15 14.63 13.94
CA GLN A 267 -13.47 13.51 14.62
C GLN A 267 -13.14 13.86 16.07
N LYS A 268 -12.55 15.04 16.29
CA LYS A 268 -12.19 15.52 17.63
C LYS A 268 -13.41 15.68 18.52
N TRP A 269 -14.48 16.29 18.01
CA TRP A 269 -15.72 16.42 18.75
C TRP A 269 -16.31 15.07 19.14
N ALA A 270 -16.30 14.10 18.22
CA ALA A 270 -16.77 12.75 18.50
C ALA A 270 -15.96 12.10 19.65
N ALA A 271 -14.63 12.24 19.64
CA ALA A 271 -13.76 11.73 20.69
C ALA A 271 -14.05 12.36 22.07
N GLU A 272 -14.29 13.67 22.10
CA GLU A 272 -14.43 14.45 23.34
C GLU A 272 -15.85 14.41 23.93
N THR A 273 -16.87 14.21 23.10
CA THR A 273 -18.28 14.49 23.48
C THR A 273 -19.20 13.27 23.44
N THR A 274 -18.83 12.20 22.73
CA THR A 274 -19.71 11.00 22.59
C THR A 274 -19.21 9.83 23.41
N ASP A 275 -20.10 8.89 23.74
CA ASP A 275 -19.74 7.64 24.43
C ASP A 275 -18.75 6.82 23.58
N GLN A 276 -17.82 6.09 24.21
CA GLN A 276 -16.81 5.30 23.52
C GLN A 276 -17.41 4.18 22.63
N ALA A 277 -18.59 3.67 23.00
CA ALA A 277 -19.35 2.68 22.24
C ALA A 277 -20.21 3.31 21.13
N ALA A 278 -20.24 4.64 20.99
CA ALA A 278 -20.99 5.30 19.93
C ALA A 278 -20.51 4.88 18.54
N VAL A 279 -21.47 4.72 17.62
CA VAL A 279 -21.21 4.32 16.24
C VAL A 279 -21.56 5.46 15.28
N PHE A 280 -20.63 5.73 14.37
CA PHE A 280 -20.77 6.80 13.39
C PHE A 280 -21.00 6.26 11.98
N ILE A 281 -22.07 6.72 11.36
CA ILE A 281 -22.28 6.57 9.92
C ILE A 281 -21.58 7.77 9.27
N VAL A 282 -20.50 7.49 8.55
CA VAL A 282 -19.63 8.50 7.94
C VAL A 282 -19.68 8.41 6.42
N PRO A 283 -19.29 9.47 5.68
CA PRO A 283 -19.12 9.38 4.24
C PRO A 283 -18.12 8.24 3.91
N PRO A 284 -18.50 7.21 3.12
CA PRO A 284 -17.70 6.00 2.95
C PRO A 284 -16.33 6.22 2.32
N ALA A 285 -16.19 7.28 1.52
CA ALA A 285 -14.94 7.69 0.90
C ALA A 285 -13.98 8.39 1.88
N SER A 286 -14.46 8.85 3.04
CA SER A 286 -13.62 9.50 4.05
C SER A 286 -12.67 8.50 4.71
N THR A 287 -11.43 8.93 4.93
CA THR A 287 -10.39 8.13 5.59
C THR A 287 -10.21 8.54 7.05
N GLY A 288 -9.67 7.62 7.85
CA GLY A 288 -9.07 7.95 9.15
C GLY A 288 -10.02 8.27 10.30
N PHE A 289 -11.36 8.16 10.12
CA PHE A 289 -12.32 8.49 11.17
C PHE A 289 -11.99 7.87 12.52
N ARG A 290 -11.84 6.54 12.55
CA ARG A 290 -11.59 5.76 13.77
C ARG A 290 -10.28 6.13 14.49
N ILE A 291 -9.31 6.69 13.76
CA ILE A 291 -7.98 6.99 14.30
C ILE A 291 -8.08 8.19 15.23
N GLU A 292 -8.71 9.27 14.77
CA GLU A 292 -8.76 10.53 15.52
C GLU A 292 -10.02 10.65 16.38
N SER A 293 -11.12 9.98 16.00
CA SER A 293 -12.33 9.98 16.83
C SER A 293 -12.29 8.94 17.94
N GLU A 294 -11.48 7.89 17.80
CA GLU A 294 -11.51 6.71 18.66
C GLU A 294 -12.93 6.13 18.81
N ARG A 295 -13.76 6.26 17.77
CA ARG A 295 -15.12 5.71 17.69
C ARG A 295 -15.24 4.75 16.52
N ALA A 296 -16.15 3.77 16.66
CA ALA A 296 -16.44 2.86 15.57
C ALA A 296 -17.17 3.60 14.43
N SER A 297 -16.84 3.24 13.18
CA SER A 297 -17.65 3.63 12.03
C SER A 297 -18.53 2.45 11.61
N PHE A 298 -19.77 2.73 11.22
CA PHE A 298 -20.70 1.73 10.69
C PHE A 298 -20.10 1.04 9.47
N GLY A 299 -19.52 1.80 8.55
CA GLY A 299 -18.71 1.27 7.47
C GLY A 299 -18.02 2.38 6.68
N SER A 300 -16.79 2.13 6.28
CA SER A 300 -16.07 2.91 5.28
C SER A 300 -15.60 2.00 4.15
N TRP A 301 -15.24 2.60 3.02
CA TRP A 301 -14.62 1.84 1.94
C TRP A 301 -13.30 1.18 2.39
N PHE A 302 -12.53 1.88 3.23
CA PHE A 302 -11.22 1.43 3.66
C PHE A 302 -11.28 0.22 4.59
N ASP A 303 -12.35 0.09 5.37
CA ASP A 303 -12.62 -1.07 6.24
C ASP A 303 -12.71 -2.39 5.46
N GLY A 304 -13.04 -2.31 4.17
CA GLY A 304 -13.06 -3.46 3.27
C GLY A 304 -11.74 -4.20 3.20
N THR A 305 -10.59 -3.64 3.61
CA THR A 305 -9.31 -4.37 3.61
C THR A 305 -9.35 -5.68 4.42
N ILE A 306 -10.21 -5.79 5.44
CA ILE A 306 -10.35 -7.02 6.23
C ILE A 306 -10.88 -8.19 5.37
N LEU A 307 -11.60 -7.91 4.28
CA LEU A 307 -12.17 -8.94 3.41
C LEU A 307 -11.10 -9.89 2.84
N PHE A 308 -9.84 -9.45 2.72
CA PHE A 308 -8.76 -10.33 2.28
C PHE A 308 -8.60 -11.54 3.21
N PHE A 309 -8.85 -11.37 4.52
CA PHE A 309 -8.59 -12.40 5.52
C PHE A 309 -9.85 -13.18 5.91
N ASP A 310 -11.02 -12.57 5.79
CA ASP A 310 -12.30 -13.20 6.13
C ASP A 310 -13.39 -12.87 5.08
N SER A 311 -13.95 -13.93 4.47
CA SER A 311 -15.01 -13.81 3.47
C SER A 311 -16.32 -13.30 4.06
N ALA A 312 -16.65 -13.66 5.31
CA ALA A 312 -17.89 -13.26 5.97
C ALA A 312 -17.89 -11.75 6.23
N THR A 313 -16.78 -11.22 6.77
CA THR A 313 -16.58 -9.77 6.91
C THR A 313 -16.65 -9.05 5.57
N GLY A 314 -16.15 -9.64 4.48
CA GLY A 314 -16.28 -9.07 3.14
C GLY A 314 -17.73 -8.89 2.70
N ARG A 315 -18.57 -9.91 2.90
CA ARG A 315 -20.01 -9.86 2.56
C ARG A 315 -20.74 -8.81 3.39
N GLU A 316 -20.45 -8.76 4.69
CA GLU A 316 -21.02 -7.75 5.60
C GLU A 316 -20.58 -6.33 5.22
N TRP A 317 -19.30 -6.14 4.90
CA TRP A 317 -18.79 -4.85 4.42
C TRP A 317 -19.54 -4.40 3.16
N MET A 318 -19.72 -5.28 2.17
CA MET A 318 -20.46 -4.94 0.95
C MET A 318 -21.94 -4.65 1.23
N HIS A 319 -22.58 -5.41 2.11
CA HIS A 319 -23.95 -5.13 2.56
C HIS A 319 -24.06 -3.69 3.09
N ARG A 320 -23.17 -3.30 4.00
CA ARG A 320 -23.13 -1.92 4.52
C ARG A 320 -22.84 -0.89 3.44
N MET A 321 -21.91 -1.16 2.52
CA MET A 321 -21.63 -0.22 1.42
C MET A 321 -22.88 0.04 0.56
N LYS A 322 -23.67 -1.00 0.25
CA LYS A 322 -24.95 -0.87 -0.47
C LYS A 322 -25.98 -0.05 0.31
N LEU A 323 -26.09 -0.27 1.63
CA LEU A 323 -26.94 0.56 2.49
C LEU A 323 -26.53 2.03 2.46
N LEU A 324 -25.23 2.32 2.37
CA LEU A 324 -24.69 3.68 2.40
C LEU A 324 -24.72 4.43 1.08
N GLY A 325 -25.13 3.83 -0.03
CA GLY A 325 -25.16 4.53 -1.33
C GLY A 325 -24.35 3.86 -2.41
N TRP A 326 -23.57 2.83 -2.11
CA TRP A 326 -22.73 2.22 -3.13
C TRP A 326 -23.58 1.59 -4.23
N ARG A 327 -23.37 2.06 -5.45
CA ARG A 327 -23.94 1.52 -6.68
C ARG A 327 -22.81 1.23 -7.64
N ARG A 328 -22.94 0.16 -8.41
CA ARG A 328 -21.99 -0.16 -9.48
C ARG A 328 -22.32 0.72 -10.69
N GLU A 329 -21.76 1.92 -10.75
CA GLU A 329 -21.89 2.82 -11.89
C GLU A 329 -20.51 3.15 -12.49
N ASN A 330 -20.42 3.16 -13.81
CA ASN A 330 -19.28 3.69 -14.60
C ASN A 330 -17.89 3.10 -14.33
N GLY A 331 -17.78 1.88 -13.77
CA GLY A 331 -16.52 1.14 -13.69
C GLY A 331 -15.49 1.67 -12.68
N LEU A 332 -15.82 2.72 -11.92
CA LEU A 332 -14.95 3.28 -10.90
C LEU A 332 -15.34 2.72 -9.50
N PRO A 333 -14.39 2.14 -8.73
CA PRO A 333 -14.73 1.39 -7.52
C PRO A 333 -15.29 2.23 -6.36
N TYR A 334 -15.08 3.55 -6.36
CA TYR A 334 -15.33 4.44 -5.22
C TYR A 334 -16.48 5.45 -5.44
N PHE A 335 -17.39 5.22 -6.39
CA PHE A 335 -18.48 6.17 -6.62
C PHE A 335 -19.49 6.13 -5.47
N PHE A 336 -19.45 7.18 -4.67
CA PHE A 336 -20.46 7.56 -3.68
C PHE A 336 -21.01 8.96 -4.02
N ASP A 337 -21.20 9.26 -5.31
CA ASP A 337 -21.78 10.54 -5.80
C ASP A 337 -23.05 10.93 -5.06
N GLU A 338 -23.71 9.91 -4.52
CA GLU A 338 -25.01 9.93 -3.91
C GLU A 338 -25.03 9.22 -2.55
N TYR A 339 -24.01 9.48 -1.70
CA TYR A 339 -24.02 9.02 -0.30
C TYR A 339 -25.35 9.39 0.38
N LEU A 340 -26.16 8.37 0.69
CA LEU A 340 -27.51 8.51 1.25
C LEU A 340 -28.34 9.56 0.52
N SER A 341 -28.29 9.60 -0.82
CA SER A 341 -28.96 10.61 -1.65
C SER A 341 -30.49 10.44 -1.69
N GLU A 342 -30.99 9.25 -1.47
CA GLU A 342 -32.42 8.95 -1.54
C GLU A 342 -33.00 8.79 -0.13
N SER A 343 -34.14 9.41 0.14
CA SER A 343 -34.87 9.24 1.42
C SER A 343 -35.19 7.76 1.70
N THR A 344 -35.51 7.00 0.65
CA THR A 344 -35.74 5.55 0.69
C THR A 344 -34.51 4.77 1.14
N GLN A 345 -33.30 5.24 0.85
CA GLN A 345 -32.06 4.59 1.29
C GLN A 345 -31.78 4.82 2.76
N ILE A 346 -32.03 6.03 3.25
CA ILE A 346 -31.92 6.34 4.67
C ILE A 346 -32.93 5.50 5.46
N GLN A 347 -34.17 5.36 4.96
CA GLN A 347 -35.16 4.51 5.59
C GLN A 347 -34.70 3.05 5.66
N LYS A 348 -34.19 2.50 4.55
CA LYS A 348 -33.59 1.15 4.53
C LYS A 348 -32.45 0.99 5.54
N LEU A 349 -31.57 1.99 5.65
CA LEU A 349 -30.48 1.99 6.62
C LEU A 349 -31.00 1.97 8.06
N LEU A 350 -32.02 2.77 8.36
CA LEU A 350 -32.65 2.82 9.67
C LEU A 350 -33.37 1.51 10.02
N GLU A 351 -33.97 0.83 9.04
CA GLU A 351 -34.69 -0.44 9.22
C GLU A 351 -33.74 -1.66 9.31
N ASP A 352 -32.49 -1.53 8.88
CA ASP A 352 -31.54 -2.64 8.85
C ASP A 352 -31.17 -3.16 10.25
N GLN A 353 -31.17 -4.49 10.42
CA GLN A 353 -30.92 -5.15 11.69
C GLN A 353 -29.54 -4.80 12.28
N SER A 354 -28.52 -4.63 11.43
CA SER A 354 -27.16 -4.29 11.86
C SER A 354 -27.11 -2.93 12.55
N LEU A 355 -27.96 -1.97 12.13
CA LEU A 355 -28.09 -0.66 12.78
C LEU A 355 -29.08 -0.69 13.95
N GLN A 356 -30.12 -1.54 13.88
CA GLN A 356 -31.11 -1.68 14.95
C GLN A 356 -30.52 -2.17 16.27
N SER A 357 -29.49 -3.02 16.20
CA SER A 357 -28.80 -3.53 17.39
C SER A 357 -27.90 -2.50 18.10
N LEU A 358 -27.63 -1.34 17.48
CA LEU A 358 -26.69 -0.36 18.00
C LEU A 358 -27.37 0.69 18.88
N GLN A 359 -26.68 1.09 19.94
CA GLN A 359 -27.04 2.23 20.79
C GLN A 359 -26.16 3.43 20.40
N ASN A 360 -26.68 4.65 20.53
CA ASN A 360 -25.93 5.90 20.27
C ASN A 360 -25.33 5.96 18.86
N VAL A 361 -26.20 6.14 17.86
CA VAL A 361 -25.83 6.20 16.45
C VAL A 361 -25.85 7.64 15.97
N TYR A 362 -24.73 8.08 15.40
CA TYR A 362 -24.56 9.40 14.81
C TYR A 362 -24.38 9.29 13.30
N LEU A 363 -24.90 10.26 12.57
CA LEU A 363 -24.77 10.37 11.12
C LEU A 363 -24.03 11.65 10.77
N VAL A 364 -22.99 11.54 9.95
CA VAL A 364 -22.21 12.67 9.45
C VAL A 364 -22.45 12.85 7.95
N PHE A 365 -22.91 14.03 7.57
CA PHE A 365 -23.12 14.42 6.17
C PHE A 365 -22.14 15.51 5.73
N ASP A 366 -21.73 15.49 4.46
CA ASP A 366 -20.75 16.39 3.85
C ASP A 366 -21.37 17.62 3.14
N ARG A 367 -22.69 17.87 3.26
CA ARG A 367 -23.39 18.95 2.55
C ARG A 367 -24.58 19.52 3.33
N ASP A 368 -24.90 20.79 3.05
CA ASP A 368 -26.07 21.53 3.57
C ASP A 368 -27.42 21.10 2.96
N SER A 369 -27.43 20.23 1.94
CA SER A 369 -28.62 20.03 1.09
C SER A 369 -29.76 19.20 1.69
N ARG A 370 -29.75 18.89 3.01
CA ARG A 370 -30.71 17.93 3.62
C ARG A 370 -31.28 18.31 4.99
N GLU A 371 -31.19 19.57 5.43
CA GLU A 371 -31.78 20.00 6.71
C GLU A 371 -33.28 19.63 6.84
N GLY A 372 -34.01 19.50 5.72
CA GLY A 372 -35.42 19.10 5.73
C GLY A 372 -35.71 17.63 6.08
N PHE A 373 -34.76 16.70 5.93
CA PHE A 373 -35.04 15.26 6.16
C PHE A 373 -34.74 14.81 7.60
N PHE A 374 -33.67 15.35 8.20
CA PHE A 374 -33.23 14.95 9.55
C PHE A 374 -33.54 15.99 10.63
N GLY A 375 -34.19 17.09 10.26
CA GLY A 375 -34.38 18.24 11.14
C GLY A 375 -33.09 19.02 11.34
N GLU A 376 -33.00 19.75 12.46
CA GLU A 376 -31.82 20.54 12.78
C GLU A 376 -30.63 19.63 13.16
N ALA A 377 -29.46 19.92 12.60
CA ALA A 377 -28.24 19.21 12.96
C ALA A 377 -27.88 19.45 14.42
N LEU A 378 -27.47 18.38 15.13
CA LEU A 378 -26.98 18.45 16.50
C LEU A 378 -25.77 19.39 16.61
N ILE A 379 -24.87 19.31 15.62
CA ILE A 379 -23.69 20.17 15.54
C ILE A 379 -23.23 20.36 14.08
N ARG A 380 -22.59 21.50 13.82
CA ARG A 380 -22.13 21.94 12.50
C ARG A 380 -20.62 22.22 12.51
N PHE A 381 -19.88 21.61 11.60
CA PHE A 381 -18.44 21.82 11.41
C PHE A 381 -18.18 22.16 9.95
N GLY A 382 -18.14 23.46 9.62
CA GLY A 382 -17.99 23.96 8.24
C GLY A 382 -18.96 23.29 7.27
N ARG A 383 -18.48 22.40 6.38
CA ARG A 383 -19.37 21.64 5.45
C ARG A 383 -20.04 20.39 6.05
N TYR A 384 -19.57 19.91 7.20
CA TYR A 384 -20.11 18.72 7.84
C TYR A 384 -21.24 19.03 8.81
N ARG A 385 -22.25 18.16 8.82
CA ARG A 385 -23.39 18.20 9.74
C ARG A 385 -23.49 16.87 10.47
N VAL A 386 -23.65 16.90 11.78
CA VAL A 386 -23.83 15.69 12.59
C VAL A 386 -25.26 15.62 13.12
N TYR A 387 -25.89 14.47 12.95
CA TYR A 387 -27.23 14.17 13.45
C TYR A 387 -27.16 12.97 14.39
N GLN A 388 -27.95 12.98 15.46
CA GLN A 388 -28.13 11.81 16.31
C GLN A 388 -29.35 11.03 15.82
N LEU A 389 -29.15 9.81 15.32
CA LEU A 389 -30.22 8.96 14.81
C LEU A 389 -30.87 8.13 15.91
N LYS A 390 -30.07 7.71 16.90
CA LYS A 390 -30.51 6.93 18.06
C LYS A 390 -29.72 7.32 19.29
N GLY A 391 -30.40 7.46 20.42
CA GLY A 391 -29.82 7.72 21.73
C GLY A 391 -30.82 8.42 22.65
N SER A 392 -30.62 8.29 23.96
CA SER A 392 -31.25 9.19 24.92
C SER A 392 -30.31 10.39 25.10
N LEU A 393 -30.86 11.60 25.03
CA LEU A 393 -30.14 12.80 25.45
C LEU A 393 -29.98 12.82 26.96
#